data_AF-A0A379WMN0-F1
#
_entry.id   AF-A0A379WMN0-F1
#
_cell.length_a   1.000
_cell.length_b   1.000
_cell.length_c   1.000
_cell.angle_alpha   90.00
_cell.angle_beta   90.00
_cell.angle_gamma   90.00
#
_symmetry.space_group_name_H-M   'P 1'
#
loop_
_entity.id
_entity.type
_entity.pdbx_description
1 polymer ?
#
loop_
_entity_poly.entity_id
_entity_poly.type
_entity_poly.pdbx_seq_one_letter_code
_entity_poly.pdbx_strand_id
1 'polypeptide(L)'
;MLKTRLKSRSNGLRIIYSVTINLVPNHLDKRAHKYIGMVRQASRKYGVDESLILAIMQTESSFNPYAVSHADALGLMQVVQHSAGKDVFRFSG
;
A
#
# COMPACT_ATOMS: atom_id res chain seq x y z
N MET A 1 -26.62 9.79 -3.62
CA MET A 1 -25.56 9.15 -4.43
C MET A 1 -26.00 7.85 -5.10
N LEU A 2 -26.74 6.94 -4.42
CA LEU A 2 -27.16 5.66 -5.01
C LEU A 2 -28.08 5.80 -6.25
N LYS A 3 -28.92 6.83 -6.34
CA LYS A 3 -29.83 7.03 -7.48
C LYS A 3 -29.15 7.40 -8.81
N THR A 4 -27.91 7.90 -8.81
CA THR A 4 -27.31 8.53 -10.01
C THR A 4 -26.07 7.83 -10.56
N ARG A 5 -25.56 6.79 -9.87
CA ARG A 5 -24.32 6.08 -10.24
C ARG A 5 -24.40 4.55 -10.07
N LEU A 6 -25.59 4.02 -9.77
CA LEU A 6 -25.82 2.58 -9.64
C LEU A 6 -25.64 1.91 -11.01
N LYS A 7 -24.73 0.95 -11.08
CA LYS A 7 -24.55 0.07 -12.23
C LYS A 7 -24.93 -1.36 -11.82
N SER A 8 -25.43 -2.14 -12.76
CA SER A 8 -25.69 -3.57 -12.58
C SER A 8 -24.91 -4.39 -13.61
N ARG A 9 -24.41 -5.55 -13.20
CA ARG A 9 -23.81 -6.55 -14.10
C ARG A 9 -24.33 -7.94 -13.75
N SER A 10 -24.54 -8.80 -14.75
CA SER A 10 -24.88 -10.22 -14.52
C SER A 10 -23.62 -11.07 -14.60
N ASN A 11 -23.47 -12.04 -13.69
CA ASN A 11 -22.43 -13.07 -13.78
C ASN A 11 -22.95 -14.42 -14.30
N GLY A 12 -24.14 -14.44 -14.92
CA GLY A 12 -24.82 -15.64 -15.39
C GLY A 12 -25.76 -16.29 -14.36
N LEU A 13 -25.54 -16.07 -13.06
CA LEU A 13 -26.36 -16.63 -11.97
C LEU A 13 -27.11 -15.57 -11.17
N ARG A 14 -26.51 -14.39 -10.96
CA ARG A 14 -27.06 -13.29 -10.14
C ARG A 14 -26.67 -11.92 -10.70
N ILE A 15 -27.47 -10.92 -10.34
CA ILE A 15 -27.20 -9.52 -10.62
C ILE A 15 -26.33 -8.92 -9.50
N ILE A 16 -25.22 -8.30 -9.89
CA ILE A 16 -24.31 -7.57 -9.00
C ILE A 16 -24.55 -6.07 -9.21
N TYR A 17 -24.91 -5.38 -8.12
CA TYR A 17 -25.03 -3.93 -8.10
C TYR A 17 -23.72 -3.29 -7.63
N SER A 18 -23.26 -2.23 -8.29
CA SER A 18 -22.03 -1.52 -7.93
C SER A 18 -22.16 -0.01 -8.10
N VAL A 19 -21.31 0.73 -7.39
CA VAL A 19 -21.09 2.16 -7.59
C VAL A 19 -19.59 2.42 -7.67
N THR A 20 -19.19 3.32 -8.56
CA THR A 20 -17.79 3.75 -8.70
C THR A 20 -17.66 5.16 -8.14
N ILE A 21 -16.74 5.34 -7.20
CA ILE A 21 -16.40 6.64 -6.62
C ILE A 21 -14.96 6.94 -6.99
N ASN A 22 -14.76 8.00 -7.79
CA ASN A 22 -13.42 8.42 -8.16
C ASN A 22 -12.77 9.16 -6.99
N LEU A 23 -11.52 8.83 -6.70
CA LEU A 23 -10.71 9.57 -5.73
C LEU A 23 -10.24 10.90 -6.35
N VAL A 24 -9.76 11.80 -5.49
CA VAL A 24 -9.11 13.04 -5.94
C VAL A 24 -7.82 12.72 -6.73
N PRO A 25 -7.45 13.53 -7.74
CA PRO A 25 -6.29 13.22 -8.61
C PRO A 25 -4.98 13.01 -7.84
N ASN A 26 -4.75 13.75 -6.75
CA ASN A 26 -3.55 13.64 -5.91
C ASN A 26 -3.71 12.66 -4.72
N HIS A 27 -4.54 11.63 -4.85
CA HIS A 27 -4.78 10.69 -3.76
C HIS A 27 -3.51 9.93 -3.33
N LEU A 28 -2.56 9.71 -4.25
CA LEU A 28 -1.28 9.05 -3.96
C LEU A 28 -0.45 9.92 -3.01
N ASP A 29 -0.24 11.19 -3.36
CA ASP A 29 0.52 12.13 -2.53
C ASP A 29 -0.11 12.29 -1.14
N LYS A 30 -1.45 12.39 -1.09
CA LYS A 30 -2.18 12.46 0.19
C LYS A 30 -1.98 11.22 1.05
N ARG A 31 -1.82 10.03 0.46
CA ARG A 31 -1.49 8.81 1.21
C ARG A 31 -0.04 8.82 1.64
N ALA A 32 0.90 9.13 0.74
CA ALA A 32 2.33 9.19 1.01
C ALA A 32 2.65 10.16 2.16
N HIS A 33 1.97 11.31 2.21
CA HIS A 33 2.17 12.33 3.23
C HIS A 33 2.02 11.80 4.67
N LYS A 34 1.18 10.78 4.88
CA LYS A 34 0.99 10.13 6.19
C LYS A 34 2.26 9.43 6.71
N TYR A 35 3.20 9.12 5.83
CA TYR A 35 4.36 8.28 6.14
C TYR A 35 5.71 9.01 6.05
N ILE A 36 5.75 10.27 5.57
CA ILE A 36 6.99 11.05 5.42
C ILE A 36 7.81 11.10 6.72
N GLY A 37 7.15 11.26 7.87
CA GLY A 37 7.82 11.26 9.17
C GLY A 37 8.53 9.94 9.47
N MET A 38 7.90 8.81 9.15
CA MET A 38 8.48 7.46 9.34
C MET A 38 9.64 7.21 8.37
N VAL A 39 9.47 7.63 7.11
CA VAL A 39 10.51 7.54 6.08
C VAL A 39 11.76 8.30 6.50
N ARG A 40 11.62 9.54 6.97
CA ARG A 40 12.75 10.35 7.44
C ARG A 40 13.48 9.72 8.63
N GLN A 41 12.73 9.13 9.57
CA GLN A 41 13.32 8.43 10.70
C GLN A 41 14.11 7.19 10.24
N ALA A 42 13.53 6.37 9.35
CA ALA A 42 14.19 5.20 8.79
C ALA A 42 15.43 5.57 7.97
N SER A 43 15.34 6.62 7.14
CA SER A 43 16.44 7.15 6.34
C SER A 43 17.64 7.51 7.21
N ARG A 44 17.41 8.31 8.27
CA ARG A 44 18.48 8.69 9.21
C ARG A 44 19.04 7.50 9.99
N LYS A 45 18.19 6.55 10.37
CA LYS A 45 18.59 5.38 11.16
C LYS A 45 19.47 4.40 10.37
N TYR A 46 19.15 4.19 9.10
CA TYR A 46 19.77 3.15 8.28
C TYR A 46 20.68 3.69 7.17
N GLY A 47 20.79 5.02 7.02
CA GLY A 47 21.63 5.65 5.99
C GLY A 47 21.10 5.43 4.56
N VAL A 48 19.78 5.26 4.41
CA VAL A 48 19.12 5.01 3.12
C VAL A 48 18.39 6.26 2.66
N ASP A 49 18.48 6.63 1.38
CA ASP A 49 17.81 7.82 0.85
C ASP A 49 16.28 7.77 1.01
N GLU A 50 15.68 8.88 1.45
CA GLU A 50 14.22 9.01 1.61
C GLU A 50 13.48 8.70 0.29
N SER A 51 14.06 9.12 -0.84
CA SER A 51 13.52 8.90 -2.18
C SER A 51 13.44 7.42 -2.53
N LEU A 52 14.45 6.62 -2.16
CA LEU A 52 14.46 5.19 -2.38
C LEU A 52 13.39 4.48 -1.55
N ILE A 53 13.27 4.84 -0.26
CA ILE A 53 12.25 4.28 0.62
C ILE A 53 10.85 4.58 0.07
N LEU A 54 10.59 5.83 -0.34
CA LEU A 54 9.32 6.23 -0.94
C LEU A 54 9.02 5.51 -2.25
N ALA A 55 10.03 5.34 -3.12
CA ALA A 55 9.88 4.62 -4.38
C ALA A 55 9.50 3.15 -4.17
N ILE A 56 10.13 2.47 -3.21
CA ILE A 56 9.78 1.10 -2.84
C ILE A 56 8.35 1.06 -2.28
N MET A 57 8.02 1.91 -1.30
CA MET A 57 6.66 1.94 -0.71
C MET A 57 5.56 2.18 -1.76
N GLN A 58 5.82 3.06 -2.73
CA GLN A 58 4.88 3.34 -3.82
C GLN A 58 4.71 2.13 -4.74
N THR A 59 5.82 1.50 -5.13
CA THR A 59 5.82 0.38 -6.08
C THR A 59 5.17 -0.86 -5.46
N GLU A 60 5.46 -1.14 -4.19
CA GLU A 60 5.02 -2.34 -3.48
C GLU A 60 3.56 -2.28 -3.03
N SER A 61 3.06 -1.11 -2.64
CA SER A 61 1.71 -1.02 -2.05
C SER A 61 0.89 0.17 -2.53
N SER A 62 1.45 1.09 -3.33
CA SER A 62 0.82 2.39 -3.60
C SER A 62 0.39 3.13 -2.32
N PHE A 63 1.19 2.97 -1.26
CA PHE A 63 0.93 3.45 0.10
C PHE A 63 -0.35 2.88 0.74
N ASN A 64 -0.70 1.63 0.42
CA ASN A 64 -1.80 0.92 1.04
C ASN A 64 -1.33 0.18 2.31
N PRO A 65 -1.77 0.58 3.51
CA PRO A 65 -1.37 -0.11 4.74
C PRO A 65 -1.95 -1.52 4.87
N TYR A 66 -2.96 -1.87 4.06
CA TYR A 66 -3.62 -3.19 4.05
C TYR A 66 -3.13 -4.09 2.91
N ALA A 67 -2.01 -3.77 2.27
CA ALA A 67 -1.48 -4.57 1.18
C ALA A 67 -1.03 -5.95 1.68
N VAL A 68 -1.57 -7.00 1.05
CA VAL A 68 -1.22 -8.40 1.27
C VAL A 68 -1.02 -9.03 -0.09
N SER A 69 0.17 -9.56 -0.34
CA SER A 69 0.45 -10.28 -1.59
C SER A 69 0.03 -11.74 -1.50
N HIS A 70 0.02 -12.42 -2.65
CA HIS A 70 -0.19 -13.87 -2.72
C HIS A 70 1.05 -14.67 -2.24
N ALA A 71 2.18 -13.99 -2.01
CA ALA A 71 3.43 -14.58 -1.54
C ALA A 71 3.74 -14.18 -0.08
N ASP A 72 2.71 -13.93 0.73
CA ASP A 72 2.79 -13.60 2.16
C ASP A 72 3.59 -12.33 2.52
N ALA A 73 3.84 -11.45 1.54
CA ALA A 73 4.41 -10.14 1.77
C ALA A 73 3.36 -9.17 2.34
N LEU A 74 3.73 -8.40 3.37
CA LEU A 74 2.78 -7.61 4.17
C LEU A 74 3.11 -6.12 4.22
N GLY A 75 2.07 -5.30 4.17
CA GLY A 75 2.10 -3.87 4.51
C GLY A 75 2.74 -2.97 3.46
N LEU A 76 3.17 -1.78 3.90
CA LEU A 76 3.55 -0.67 3.03
C LEU A 76 4.76 -0.95 2.12
N MET A 77 5.69 -1.77 2.61
CA MET A 77 6.92 -2.15 1.89
C MET A 77 6.95 -3.63 1.52
N GLN A 78 5.82 -4.34 1.65
CA GLN A 78 5.70 -5.76 1.32
C GLN A 78 6.83 -6.62 1.94
N VAL A 79 6.95 -6.56 3.27
CA VAL A 79 7.96 -7.35 3.98
C VAL A 79 7.46 -8.79 4.16
N VAL A 80 8.28 -9.75 3.76
CA VAL A 80 8.04 -11.18 3.98
C VAL A 80 8.62 -11.59 5.33
N GLN A 81 7.78 -12.10 6.23
CA GLN A 81 8.16 -12.35 7.63
C GLN A 81 9.25 -13.42 7.78
N HIS A 82 9.21 -14.49 6.97
CA HIS A 82 10.10 -15.63 7.10
C HIS A 82 11.48 -15.44 6.44
N SER A 83 11.67 -14.40 5.62
CA SER A 83 12.93 -14.05 4.97
C SER A 83 13.44 -12.69 5.44
N ALA A 84 13.08 -11.60 4.75
CA ALA A 84 13.55 -10.25 5.03
C ALA A 84 13.31 -9.82 6.48
N GLY A 85 12.15 -10.18 7.06
CA GLY A 85 11.87 -9.92 8.48
C GLY A 85 12.85 -10.61 9.43
N LYS A 86 13.21 -11.86 9.13
CA LYS A 86 14.15 -12.66 9.92
C LYS A 86 15.58 -12.14 9.80
N ASP A 87 16.00 -11.72 8.60
CA ASP A 87 17.35 -11.24 8.36
C ASP A 87 17.62 -9.89 9.04
N VAL A 88 16.64 -8.98 9.02
CA VAL A 88 16.74 -7.70 9.75
C VAL A 88 16.84 -7.93 11.27
N PHE A 89 16.06 -8.88 11.81
CA PHE A 89 16.12 -9.20 13.23
C PHE A 89 17.48 -9.78 13.65
N ARG A 90 18.11 -10.59 12.77
CA ARG A 90 19.46 -11.14 12.98
C ARG A 90 20.57 -10.10 12.87
N PHE A 91 20.40 -9.07 12.03
CA PHE A 91 21.37 -7.99 11.89
C PHE A 91 21.30 -6.96 13.03
N SER A 92 20.14 -6.85 13.69
CA SER A 92 19.89 -5.85 14.73
C SER A 92 20.04 -6.38 16.17
N GLY A 93 20.33 -7.67 16.34
CA GLY A 93 20.57 -8.33 17.63
C GLY A 93 22.02 -8.76 17.76
#